data_AF-A0A351NES8-F1
#
_entry.id   AF-A0A351NES8-F1
#
_cell.length_a   1.000
_cell.length_b   1.000
_cell.length_c   1.000
_cell.angle_alpha   90.00
_cell.angle_beta   90.00
_cell.angle_gamma   90.00
#
_symmetry.space_group_name_H-M   'P 1'
#
loop_
_entity.id
_entity.type
_entity.pdbx_description
1 polymer ?
#
loop_
_entity_poly.entity_id
_entity_poly.type
_entity_poly.pdbx_seq_one_letter_code
_entity_poly.pdbx_strand_id
1 'polypeptide(L)'
;MKRLLLTISLFACINIHADDGSRLWLEPATTGTEAKIVVDSKQTATTDIAKEELSTGWHGGEVHLKVRKLKEMKPDAFAITRRGSITTIT
;
A
#
# COMPACT_ATOMS: atom_id res chain seq x y z
N MET A 1 19.53 -4.75 -43.10
CA MET A 1 19.81 -4.08 -41.82
C MET A 1 18.90 -2.87 -41.55
N LYS A 2 18.78 -1.89 -42.46
CA LYS A 2 17.92 -0.69 -42.27
C LYS A 2 16.43 -1.01 -41.99
N ARG A 3 15.84 -1.97 -42.72
CA ARG A 3 14.44 -2.41 -42.52
C ARG A 3 14.21 -3.09 -41.17
N LEU A 4 15.21 -3.83 -40.68
CA LEU A 4 15.17 -4.50 -39.38
C LEU A 4 15.23 -3.49 -38.21
N LEU A 5 16.09 -2.48 -38.33
CA LEU A 5 16.19 -1.40 -37.35
C LEU A 5 14.87 -0.60 -37.26
N LEU A 6 14.23 -0.36 -38.40
CA LEU A 6 12.96 0.35 -38.45
C LEU A 6 11.82 -0.46 -37.80
N THR A 7 11.78 -1.78 -38.00
CA THR A 7 10.82 -2.65 -37.32
C THR A 7 11.07 -2.72 -35.82
N ILE A 8 12.33 -2.81 -35.37
CA ILE A 8 12.66 -2.81 -33.94
C ILE A 8 12.25 -1.49 -33.29
N SER A 9 12.50 -0.35 -33.94
CA SER A 9 12.09 0.96 -33.45
C SER A 9 10.57 1.09 -33.33
N LEU A 10 9.81 0.57 -34.30
CA LEU A 10 8.34 0.63 -34.26
C LEU A 10 7.76 -0.26 -33.15
N PHE A 11 8.36 -1.44 -32.93
CA PHE A 11 8.00 -2.34 -31.83
C PHE A 11 8.37 -1.77 -30.46
N ALA A 12 9.43 -0.96 -30.35
CA ALA A 12 9.78 -0.31 -29.09
C ALA A 12 8.72 0.71 -28.67
N CYS A 13 8.16 1.49 -29.60
CA CYS A 13 7.18 2.52 -29.30
C CYS A 13 5.83 1.99 -28.80
N ILE A 14 5.40 0.79 -29.25
CA ILE A 14 4.13 0.19 -28.82
C ILE A 14 4.20 -0.45 -27.42
N ASN A 15 5.40 -0.70 -26.89
CA ASN A 15 5.60 -1.29 -25.56
C ASN A 15 5.74 -0.22 -24.46
N ILE A 16 5.69 1.07 -24.81
CA ILE A 16 5.70 2.15 -23.83
C ILE A 16 4.25 2.38 -23.39
N HIS A 17 3.84 1.63 -22.37
CA HIS A 17 2.63 1.97 -21.62
C HIS A 17 2.98 3.07 -20.63
N ALA A 18 2.38 4.25 -20.81
CA ALA A 18 2.32 5.23 -19.75
C ALA A 18 1.41 4.68 -18.65
N ASP A 19 1.84 4.79 -17.40
CA ASP A 19 0.94 4.57 -16.27
C ASP A 19 -0.25 5.55 -16.40
N ASP A 20 -1.46 5.09 -16.06
CA ASP A 20 -2.66 5.93 -16.22
C ASP A 20 -2.70 7.12 -15.24
N GLY A 21 -1.79 7.11 -14.25
CA GLY A 21 -1.64 8.16 -13.25
C GLY A 21 -2.80 8.27 -12.27
N SER A 22 -3.80 7.40 -12.37
CA SER A 22 -5.01 7.43 -11.54
C SER A 22 -4.72 7.17 -10.07
N ARG A 23 -3.63 6.42 -9.80
CA ARG A 23 -3.19 6.06 -8.46
C ARG A 23 -2.33 7.14 -7.79
N LEU A 24 -1.93 8.18 -8.53
CA LEU A 24 -1.11 9.29 -8.01
C LEU A 24 0.15 8.76 -7.29
N TRP A 25 0.36 9.14 -6.03
CA TRP A 25 1.47 8.66 -5.20
C TRP A 25 1.18 7.33 -4.48
N LEU A 26 -0.02 6.74 -4.63
CA LEU A 26 -0.43 5.48 -4.00
C LEU A 26 -0.08 4.29 -4.89
N GLU A 27 1.20 4.19 -5.23
CA GLU A 27 1.73 3.01 -5.89
C GLU A 27 1.84 1.86 -4.88
N PRO A 28 1.18 0.72 -5.11
CA PRO A 28 1.28 -0.42 -4.22
C PRO A 28 2.71 -0.94 -4.27
N ALA A 29 3.21 -1.42 -3.14
CA ALA A 29 4.51 -2.06 -3.13
C ALA A 29 4.51 -3.24 -4.12
N THR A 30 5.43 -3.19 -5.09
CA THR A 30 5.56 -4.20 -6.15
C THR A 30 6.43 -5.38 -5.73
N THR A 31 7.04 -5.30 -4.54
CA THR A 31 7.97 -6.30 -4.00
C THR A 31 7.82 -6.41 -2.48
N GLY A 32 8.04 -7.62 -1.95
CA GLY A 32 7.99 -7.92 -0.52
C GLY A 32 7.00 -9.04 -0.20
N THR A 33 6.90 -9.40 1.09
CA THR A 33 5.94 -10.41 1.57
C THR A 33 4.63 -9.73 1.92
N GLU A 34 3.50 -10.29 1.47
CA GLU A 34 2.17 -9.84 1.89
C GLU A 34 2.09 -9.81 3.42
N ALA A 35 1.74 -8.64 3.96
CA ALA A 35 1.64 -8.47 5.40
C ALA A 35 0.32 -9.02 5.93
N LYS A 36 0.40 -9.71 7.06
CA LYS A 36 -0.80 -10.06 7.83
C LYS A 36 -1.34 -8.79 8.51
N ILE A 37 -2.60 -8.45 8.24
CA ILE A 37 -3.28 -7.32 8.89
C ILE A 37 -4.30 -7.84 9.90
N VAL A 38 -4.14 -7.46 11.16
CA VAL A 38 -5.03 -7.82 12.28
C VAL A 38 -5.74 -6.57 12.77
N VAL A 39 -7.06 -6.65 12.90
CA VAL A 39 -7.89 -5.57 13.47
C VAL A 39 -8.24 -5.97 14.90
N ASP A 40 -7.61 -5.31 15.87
CA ASP A 40 -7.73 -5.57 17.32
C ASP A 40 -8.83 -4.70 17.97
N SER A 41 -9.69 -4.09 17.16
CA SER A 41 -10.80 -3.25 17.58
C SER A 41 -12.11 -3.69 16.93
N LYS A 42 -13.22 -3.06 17.31
CA LYS A 42 -14.51 -3.30 16.66
C LYS A 42 -14.39 -3.05 15.16
N GLN A 43 -14.89 -3.99 14.36
CA GLN A 43 -14.96 -3.86 12.91
C GLN A 43 -16.04 -2.84 12.53
N THR A 44 -15.67 -1.93 11.63
CA THR A 44 -16.44 -0.80 11.11
C THR A 44 -16.06 -0.58 9.65
N ALA A 45 -16.88 0.15 8.90
CA ALA A 45 -16.56 0.50 7.51
C ALA A 45 -15.17 1.17 7.39
N THR A 46 -14.80 2.06 8.33
CA THR A 46 -13.49 2.72 8.34
C THR A 46 -12.34 1.73 8.56
N THR A 47 -12.48 0.78 9.50
CA THR A 47 -11.44 -0.22 9.75
C THR A 47 -11.34 -1.24 8.62
N ASP A 48 -12.45 -1.50 7.92
CA ASP A 48 -12.46 -2.39 6.74
C ASP A 48 -11.69 -1.76 5.57
N ILE A 49 -11.96 -0.47 5.28
CA ILE A 49 -11.19 0.30 4.30
C ILE A 49 -9.72 0.34 4.69
N ALA A 50 -9.40 0.67 5.94
CA ALA A 50 -8.00 0.72 6.39
C ALA A 50 -7.30 -0.64 6.26
N LYS A 51 -8.01 -1.75 6.54
CA LYS A 51 -7.47 -3.10 6.37
C LYS A 51 -7.20 -3.41 4.89
N GLU A 52 -8.13 -3.06 4.00
CA GLU A 52 -7.99 -3.27 2.57
C GLU A 52 -6.79 -2.49 2.02
N GLU A 53 -6.72 -1.19 2.31
CA GLU A 53 -5.62 -0.31 1.89
C GLU A 53 -4.27 -0.81 2.39
N LEU A 54 -4.18 -1.23 3.66
CA LEU A 54 -2.95 -1.81 4.20
C LEU A 54 -2.61 -3.15 3.53
N SER A 55 -3.59 -3.99 3.24
CA SER A 55 -3.33 -5.29 2.60
C SER A 55 -2.82 -5.12 1.16
N THR A 56 -3.24 -4.07 0.45
CA THR A 56 -2.79 -3.77 -0.90
C THR A 56 -1.47 -3.00 -0.93
N GLY A 57 -1.31 -2.01 -0.04
CA GLY A 57 -0.18 -1.08 -0.06
C GLY A 57 1.03 -1.56 0.74
N TRP A 58 0.83 -2.33 1.81
CA TRP A 58 1.88 -2.68 2.76
C TRP A 58 2.42 -4.09 2.54
N HIS A 59 3.72 -4.17 2.24
CA HIS A 59 4.46 -5.42 2.17
C HIS A 59 5.52 -5.44 3.29
N GLY A 60 5.53 -6.49 4.11
CA GLY A 60 6.47 -6.62 5.22
C GLY A 60 5.86 -7.26 6.47
N GLY A 61 6.24 -6.74 7.64
CA GLY A 61 5.82 -7.29 8.93
C GLY A 61 4.34 -7.11 9.23
N GLU A 62 3.82 -7.96 10.13
CA GLU A 62 2.42 -7.94 10.58
C GLU A 62 2.01 -6.57 11.15
N VAL A 63 0.80 -6.13 10.81
CA VAL A 63 0.23 -4.85 11.26
C VAL A 63 -0.99 -5.08 12.12
N HIS A 64 -1.04 -4.45 13.29
CA HIS A 64 -2.17 -4.48 14.23
C HIS A 64 -2.84 -3.10 14.25
N LEU A 65 -4.12 -3.05 13.87
CA LEU A 65 -4.94 -1.84 13.87
C LEU A 65 -5.78 -1.79 15.16
N LYS A 66 -5.62 -0.72 15.96
CA LYS A 66 -6.26 -0.56 17.28
C LYS A 66 -6.98 0.78 17.39
N VAL A 67 -8.25 0.83 16.98
CA VAL A 67 -9.04 2.06 17.15
C VAL A 67 -9.46 2.21 18.62
N ARG A 68 -8.84 3.16 19.34
CA ARG A 68 -9.23 3.50 20.72
C ARG A 68 -9.02 4.99 21.01
N LYS A 69 -9.85 5.55 21.89
CA LYS A 69 -9.69 6.93 22.35
C LYS A 69 -8.51 7.02 23.31
N LEU A 70 -7.48 7.77 22.92
CA LEU A 70 -6.36 8.12 23.80
C LEU A 70 -6.57 9.54 24.34
N LYS A 71 -6.39 9.70 25.66
CA LYS A 71 -6.77 10.92 26.39
C LYS A 71 -6.04 12.18 25.91
N GLU A 72 -4.85 12.02 25.33
CA GLU A 72 -3.97 13.10 24.88
C GLU A 72 -3.96 13.29 23.36
N MET A 73 -4.76 12.52 22.62
CA MET A 73 -4.78 12.57 21.16
C MET A 73 -6.01 13.31 20.63
N LYS A 74 -5.80 14.06 19.54
CA LYS A 74 -6.88 14.67 18.77
C LYS A 74 -7.72 13.56 18.11
N PRO A 75 -8.99 13.82 17.77
CA PRO A 75 -9.90 12.81 17.22
C PRO A 75 -9.37 12.02 16.01
N ASP A 76 -8.61 12.67 15.12
CA ASP A 76 -8.07 12.07 13.89
C ASP A 76 -6.57 11.74 13.99
N ALA A 77 -5.99 11.87 15.19
CA ALA A 77 -4.59 11.52 15.39
C ALA A 77 -4.42 10.01 15.49
N PHE A 78 -3.27 9.52 15.03
CA PHE A 78 -2.86 8.14 15.17
C PHE A 78 -1.40 8.08 15.63
N ALA A 79 -1.03 6.96 16.25
CA ALA A 79 0.34 6.65 16.61
C ALA A 79 0.77 5.36 15.92
N ILE A 80 1.97 5.37 15.33
CA ILE A 80 2.59 4.18 14.75
C ILE A 80 3.75 3.77 15.64
N THR A 81 3.72 2.53 16.12
CA THR A 81 4.79 1.97 16.94
C THR A 81 5.23 0.64 16.36
N ARG A 82 6.54 0.38 16.37
CA ARG A 82 7.10 -0.88 15.89
C ARG A 82 7.79 -1.62 17.03
N ARG A 83 7.45 -2.89 17.21
CA ARG A 83 8.05 -3.81 18.18
C ARG A 83 8.50 -5.05 17.43
N GLY A 84 9.78 -5.10 17.08
CA GLY A 84 10.33 -6.18 16.23
C GLY A 84 9.72 -6.15 14.83
N SER A 85 9.07 -7.25 14.43
CA SER A 85 8.38 -7.39 13.15
C SER A 85 6.94 -6.87 13.17
N ILE A 86 6.37 -6.58 14.35
CA ILE A 86 4.97 -6.15 14.47
C ILE A 86 4.91 -4.63 14.51
N THR A 87 4.08 -4.06 13.63
CA THR A 87 3.71 -2.65 13.64
C THR A 87 2.32 -2.50 14.24
N THR A 88 2.13 -1.59 15.18
CA THR A 88 0.83 -1.27 15.77
C THR A 88 0.46 0.16 15.43
N ILE A 89 -0.74 0.32 14.87
CA ILE A 89 -1.38 1.60 14.57
C ILE A 89 -2.50 1.79 15.59
N THR A 90 -2.47 2.89 16.34
CA THR A 90 -3.45 3.20 17.40
C THR A 90 -4.07 4.57 17.21
#